data_AF-A0A7C4VL93-F1
#
_entry.id   AF-A0A7C4VL93-F1
#
_cell.length_a   1.000
_cell.length_b   1.000
_cell.length_c   1.000
_cell.angle_alpha   90.00
_cell.angle_beta   90.00
_cell.angle_gamma   90.00
#
_symmetry.space_group_name_H-M   'P 1'
#
loop_
_entity.id
_entity.type
_entity.pdbx_description
1 polymer ?
#
loop_
_entity_poly.entity_id
_entity_poly.type
_entity_poly.pdbx_seq_one_letter_code
_entity_poly.pdbx_strand_id
1 'polypeptide(L)'
;MANLKLLDNGLWIAALGTPQAIAVSKDMKTWYHLYLEDYSKDFNYYMMISEGKDIVACSTGRHLIVFEKKELGEAMLRGKPMMIEYGGYIDRLKGFAF
;
A
#
# COMPACT_ATOMS: atom_id res chain seq x y z
N MET A 1 1.60 -2.46 -12.80
CA MET A 1 1.18 -1.04 -12.70
C MET A 1 0.74 -0.76 -11.26
N ALA A 2 0.95 0.44 -10.72
CA ALA A 2 0.59 0.77 -9.34
C ALA A 2 -0.25 2.07 -9.31
N ASN A 3 -1.24 2.11 -8.43
CA ASN A 3 -2.03 3.30 -8.14
C ASN A 3 -1.79 3.70 -6.69
N LEU A 4 -1.38 4.94 -6.46
CA LEU A 4 -1.08 5.50 -5.13
C LEU A 4 -1.98 6.70 -4.89
N LYS A 5 -2.60 6.79 -3.72
CA LYS A 5 -3.49 7.88 -3.35
C LYS A 5 -3.31 8.29 -1.89
N LEU A 6 -3.34 9.60 -1.64
CA LEU A 6 -3.51 10.17 -0.29
C LEU A 6 -5.00 10.34 -0.02
N LEU A 7 -5.47 9.75 1.07
CA LEU A 7 -6.85 9.85 1.54
C LEU A 7 -7.06 11.11 2.38
N ASP A 8 -8.31 11.54 2.53
CA ASP A 8 -8.69 12.72 3.31
C ASP A 8 -8.31 12.64 4.80
N ASN A 9 -8.19 11.42 5.33
CA ASN A 9 -7.78 11.13 6.70
C ASN A 9 -6.25 11.12 6.89
N GLY A 10 -5.50 11.49 5.85
CA GLY A 10 -4.04 11.59 5.88
C GLY A 10 -3.31 10.27 5.73
N LEU A 11 -4.00 9.17 5.40
CA LEU A 11 -3.37 7.89 5.10
C LEU A 11 -3.08 7.74 3.61
N TRP A 12 -1.93 7.15 3.29
CA TRP A 12 -1.59 6.71 1.95
C TRP A 12 -2.10 5.30 1.72
N ILE A 13 -2.71 5.06 0.55
CA ILE A 13 -3.10 3.73 0.11
C ILE A 13 -2.53 3.46 -1.28
N ALA A 14 -2.02 2.25 -1.48
CA ALA A 14 -1.43 1.80 -2.73
C ALA A 14 -2.07 0.49 -3.18
N ALA A 15 -2.44 0.44 -4.46
CA ALA A 15 -2.87 -0.76 -5.14
C ALA A 15 -1.75 -1.17 -6.11
N LEU A 16 -1.11 -2.30 -5.83
CA LEU A 16 0.06 -2.85 -6.51
C LEU A 16 -0.35 -3.93 -7.52
N GLY A 17 0.25 -3.91 -8.71
CA GLY A 17 -0.03 -4.89 -9.75
C GLY A 17 0.76 -6.21 -9.64
N THR A 18 2.04 -6.19 -9.25
CA THR A 18 2.84 -7.40 -8.99
C THR A 18 3.79 -7.14 -7.81
N PRO A 19 3.57 -7.73 -6.62
CA PRO A 19 2.40 -8.55 -6.25
C PRO A 19 1.07 -7.83 -6.47
N GLN A 20 0.01 -8.58 -6.77
CA GLN A 20 -1.37 -8.06 -6.73
C GLN A 20 -1.74 -7.83 -5.27
N ALA A 21 -1.63 -6.60 -4.78
CA ALA A 21 -1.81 -6.30 -3.37
C ALA A 21 -2.36 -4.90 -3.13
N ILE A 22 -2.98 -4.72 -1.96
CA ILE A 22 -3.39 -3.41 -1.46
C ILE A 22 -2.65 -3.18 -0.15
N ALA A 23 -2.02 -2.02 -0.04
CA ALA A 23 -1.22 -1.65 1.12
C ALA A 23 -1.57 -0.24 1.59
N VAL A 24 -1.41 0.01 2.88
CA VAL A 24 -1.61 1.32 3.51
C VAL A 24 -0.35 1.77 4.22
N SER A 25 -0.13 3.07 4.26
CA SER A 25 0.97 3.71 4.97
C SER A 25 0.52 5.03 5.56
N LYS A 26 1.11 5.40 6.71
CA LYS A 26 0.93 6.74 7.28
C LYS A 26 1.99 7.73 6.79
N ASP A 27 3.18 7.24 6.45
CA ASP A 27 4.39 8.04 6.28
C ASP A 27 5.14 7.76 4.96
N MET A 28 4.60 6.90 4.11
CA MET A 28 5.21 6.33 2.89
C MET A 28 6.50 5.51 3.13
N LYS A 29 6.96 5.38 4.37
CA LYS A 29 8.17 4.63 4.74
C LYS A 29 7.84 3.22 5.19
N THR A 30 6.76 3.10 5.96
CA THR A 30 6.28 1.84 6.51
C THR A 30 4.95 1.50 5.87
N TRP A 31 4.90 0.35 5.20
CA TRP A 31 3.71 -0.14 4.53
C TRP A 31 3.17 -1.38 5.22
N TYR A 32 1.86 -1.44 5.36
CA TYR A 32 1.11 -2.55 5.93
C TYR A 32 0.23 -3.16 4.85
N HIS A 33 0.21 -4.48 4.78
CA HIS A 33 -0.63 -5.19 3.83
C HIS A 33 -2.09 -5.16 4.32
N LEU A 34 -3.02 -4.84 3.43
CA LEU A 34 -4.46 -4.95 3.66
C LEU A 34 -5.04 -6.15 2.94
N TYR A 35 -4.51 -6.43 1.75
CA TYR A 35 -4.94 -7.53 0.91
C TYR A 35 -3.81 -8.01 0.02
N LEU A 36 -3.73 -9.32 -0.17
CA LEU A 36 -2.80 -9.97 -1.09
C LEU A 36 -3.59 -10.99 -1.90
N GLU A 37 -3.58 -10.85 -3.22
CA GLU A 37 -4.28 -11.76 -4.12
C GLU A 37 -3.34 -12.85 -4.62
N ASP A 38 -2.31 -12.46 -5.39
CA ASP A 38 -1.41 -13.38 -6.07
C ASP A 38 -0.12 -12.66 -6.52
N TYR A 39 0.84 -13.42 -7.02
CA TYR A 39 2.12 -12.98 -7.58
C TYR A 39 2.23 -13.40 -9.05
N SER A 40 1.26 -13.02 -9.87
CA SER A 40 1.36 -13.26 -11.32
C SER A 40 2.24 -12.20 -11.99
N LYS A 41 3.27 -12.64 -12.71
CA LYS A 41 4.14 -11.79 -13.53
C LYS A 41 3.46 -11.30 -14.81
N ASP A 42 2.47 -12.05 -15.29
CA ASP A 42 1.70 -11.73 -16.50
C ASP A 42 0.48 -10.85 -16.20
N PHE A 43 0.38 -10.31 -14.98
CA PHE A 43 -0.73 -9.45 -14.58
C PHE A 43 -0.67 -8.09 -15.29
N ASN A 44 -1.68 -7.83 -16.12
CA ASN A 44 -1.80 -6.61 -16.90
C ASN A 44 -3.14 -5.88 -16.65
N TYR A 45 -3.77 -6.09 -15.51
CA TYR A 45 -5.01 -5.40 -15.17
C TYR A 45 -4.72 -4.06 -14.49
N TYR A 46 -5.64 -3.10 -14.68
CA TYR A 46 -5.60 -1.83 -13.98
C TYR A 46 -6.09 -1.98 -12.55
N MET A 47 -5.20 -1.72 -11.61
CA MET A 47 -5.52 -1.54 -10.19
C MET A 47 -5.95 -0.07 -9.99
N MET A 48 -7.11 0.18 -9.40
CA MET A 48 -7.61 1.55 -9.18
C MET A 48 -8.14 1.71 -7.77
N ILE A 49 -7.90 2.89 -7.19
CA ILE A 49 -8.42 3.29 -5.88
C ILE A 49 -9.40 4.45 -6.07
N SER A 50 -10.60 4.27 -5.55
CA SER A 50 -11.61 5.32 -5.43
C SER A 50 -11.92 5.56 -3.96
N GLU A 51 -12.09 6.83 -3.61
CA GLU A 51 -12.35 7.24 -2.23
C GLU A 51 -13.77 7.79 -2.14
N GLY A 52 -14.55 7.23 -1.20
CA GLY A 52 -15.80 7.81 -0.74
C GLY A 52 -15.62 8.52 0.59
N LYS A 53 -16.73 8.97 1.17
CA LYS A 53 -16.72 9.69 2.45
C LYS A 53 -16.08 8.87 3.57
N ASP A 54 -16.61 7.68 3.83
CA ASP A 54 -16.19 6.83 4.95
C ASP A 54 -15.50 5.52 4.49
N ILE A 55 -15.49 5.27 3.18
CA ILE A 55 -15.01 4.03 2.57
C ILE A 55 -13.98 4.30 1.50
N VAL A 56 -13.16 3.29 1.23
CA VAL A 56 -12.22 3.25 0.11
C VAL A 56 -12.49 1.99 -0.69
N ALA A 57 -12.74 2.14 -1.98
CA ALA A 57 -12.97 1.04 -2.90
C ALA A 57 -11.73 0.84 -3.77
N CYS A 58 -11.24 -0.39 -3.84
CA CYS A 58 -10.07 -0.78 -4.59
C CYS A 58 -10.47 -1.86 -5.60
N SER A 59 -10.32 -1.58 -6.89
CA SER A 59 -10.45 -2.62 -7.90
C SER A 59 -9.13 -3.39 -8.02
N THR A 60 -9.21 -4.70 -7.84
CA THR A 60 -8.16 -5.64 -8.23
C THR A 60 -8.47 -6.23 -9.61
N GLY A 61 -7.64 -7.14 -10.10
CA GLY A 61 -7.89 -7.78 -11.39
C GLY A 61 -9.15 -8.65 -11.43
N ARG A 62 -9.63 -9.12 -10.26
CA ARG A 62 -10.79 -10.04 -10.15
C ARG A 62 -11.85 -9.59 -9.16
N HIS A 63 -11.50 -8.72 -8.22
CA HIS A 63 -12.37 -8.36 -7.10
C HIS A 63 -12.46 -6.85 -6.94
N LEU A 64 -13.61 -6.39 -6.45
CA LEU A 64 -13.76 -5.05 -5.91
C LEU A 64 -13.74 -5.17 -4.39
N ILE A 65 -12.73 -4.59 -3.76
CA ILE A 65 -12.54 -4.67 -2.32
C ILE A 65 -12.89 -3.31 -1.72
N VAL A 66 -13.74 -3.31 -0.71
CA VAL A 66 -14.17 -2.09 -0.02
C VAL A 66 -13.68 -2.17 1.41
N PHE A 67 -13.00 -1.11 1.85
CA PHE A 67 -12.52 -0.95 3.22
C PHE A 67 -13.22 0.24 3.87
N GLU A 68 -13.54 0.12 5.16
CA GLU A 68 -13.86 1.31 5.94
C GLU A 68 -12.56 2.04 6.31
N LYS A 69 -12.59 3.38 6.27
CA LYS A 69 -11.40 4.19 6.61
C LYS A 69 -10.89 3.94 8.03
N LYS A 70 -11.77 3.52 8.94
CA LYS A 70 -11.41 3.15 10.32
C LYS A 70 -10.58 1.87 10.37
N GLU A 71 -10.95 0.87 9.57
CA GLU A 71 -10.25 -0.41 9.47
C GLU A 71 -8.81 -0.24 8.97
N LEU A 72 -8.57 0.73 8.07
CA LEU A 72 -7.23 1.05 7.58
C LEU A 72 -6.28 1.43 8.73
N GLY A 73 -6.76 2.22 9.68
CA GLY A 73 -6.01 2.60 10.87
C GLY A 73 -5.76 1.41 11.80
N GLU A 74 -6.77 0.58 12.02
CA GLU A 74 -6.66 -0.63 12.84
C GLU A 74 -5.69 -1.66 12.25
N ALA A 75 -5.69 -1.82 10.93
CA ALA A 75 -4.79 -2.72 10.22
C ALA A 75 -3.32 -2.36 10.42
N MET A 76 -2.99 -1.06 10.50
CA MET A 76 -1.63 -0.62 10.82
C MET A 76 -1.24 -0.87 12.29
N LEU A 77 -2.21 -0.80 13.21
CA LEU A 77 -1.96 -1.04 14.64
C LEU A 77 -1.75 -2.53 14.95
N ARG A 78 -2.48 -3.41 14.26
CA ARG A 78 -2.44 -4.87 14.50
C ARG A 78 -1.52 -5.63 13.55
N GLY A 79 -1.32 -5.10 12.34
CA GLY A 79 -0.60 -5.77 11.26
C GLY A 79 0.91 -5.70 11.39
N LYS A 80 1.59 -6.71 10.84
CA LYS A 80 3.05 -6.66 10.65
C LYS A 80 3.37 -5.84 9.39
N PRO A 81 4.35 -4.91 9.43
CA PRO A 81 4.75 -4.17 8.25
C PRO A 81 5.27 -5.12 7.18
N MET A 82 4.86 -4.89 5.93
CA MET A 82 5.29 -5.66 4.76
C MET A 82 6.53 -5.04 4.09
N MET A 83 6.67 -3.72 4.18
CA MET A 83 7.79 -2.98 3.63
C MET A 83 8.19 -1.88 4.61
N ILE A 84 9.49 -1.76 4.83
CA ILE A 84 10.10 -0.74 5.68
C ILE A 84 11.24 -0.07 4.90
N GLU A 85 11.62 1.13 5.33
CA GLU A 85 12.77 1.84 4.77
C GLU A 85 14.05 0.97 4.84
N TYR A 86 14.74 0.82 3.71
CA TYR A 86 15.99 0.05 3.65
C TYR A 86 17.18 0.92 4.10
N GLY A 87 17.61 0.73 5.35
CA GLY A 87 18.69 1.50 5.96
C GLY A 87 20.04 1.39 5.24
N GLY A 88 20.31 0.29 4.52
CA GLY A 88 21.60 0.07 3.86
C GLY A 88 21.94 1.11 2.77
N TYR A 89 20.95 1.78 2.16
CA TYR A 89 21.21 2.90 1.25
C TYR A 89 21.63 4.17 2.00
N ILE A 90 20.98 4.44 3.13
CA ILE A 90 21.33 5.58 4.00
C ILE A 90 22.73 5.39 4.58
N ASP A 91 23.06 4.17 5.00
CA ASP A 91 24.37 3.84 5.55
C ASP A 91 25.48 3.92 4.48
N ARG A 92 25.16 3.54 3.23
CA ARG A 92 26.07 3.80 2.09
C ARG A 92 26.34 5.29 1.89
N LEU A 93 25.31 6.13 1.91
CA LEU A 93 25.50 7.58 1.76
C LEU A 93 26.33 8.19 2.89
N LYS A 94 26.11 7.73 4.13
CA LYS A 94 26.96 8.13 5.27
C LYS A 94 28.42 7.70 5.07
N GLY A 95 28.67 6.48 4.61
CA GLY A 95 30.03 5.99 4.32
C GLY A 95 30.70 6.63 3.09
N PHE A 96 29.97 7.38 2.26
CA PHE A 96 30.56 8.22 1.20
C PHE A 96 30.85 9.65 1.68
N ALA A 97 30.11 10.13 2.69
CA ALA A 97 30.26 11.47 3.26
C ALA A 97 31.27 11.55 4.42
N PHE A 98 31.80 10.40 4.85
CA PHE A 98 32.83 10.26 5.89
C PHE A 98 33.87 9.23 5.47
#